data_AF-A0A482Y618-F1
#
_entry.id   AF-A0A482Y618-F1
#
_cell.length_a   1.000
_cell.length_b   1.000
_cell.length_c   1.000
_cell.angle_alpha   90.00
_cell.angle_beta   90.00
_cell.angle_gamma   90.00
#
_symmetry.space_group_name_H-M   'P 1'
#
loop_
_entity.id
_entity.type
_entity.pdbx_description
1 polymer ?
#
loop_
_entity_poly.entity_id
_entity_poly.type
_entity_poly.pdbx_seq_one_letter_code
_entity_poly.pdbx_strand_id
1 'polypeptide(L)'
;MRRPGDWMQMPTDERILEALQSSGMILSPAVIAKNIDRSREEVTRRLTVLVEYGFVTRVERGYYEIDEAGEQYLAGELDARDLEPNEN
;
A
#
# COMPACT_ATOMS: atom_id res chain seq x y z
N MET A 1 -0.55 11.93 13.26
CA MET A 1 -1.71 11.01 13.17
C MET A 1 -1.95 10.78 11.69
N ARG A 2 -2.08 9.52 11.26
CA ARG A 2 -2.34 9.16 9.85
C ARG A 2 -3.72 9.64 9.43
N ARG A 3 -3.86 10.04 8.17
CA ARG A 3 -5.09 10.66 7.63
C ARG A 3 -5.52 9.87 6.39
N PRO A 4 -6.26 8.75 6.57
CA PRO A 4 -6.63 7.88 5.45
C PRO A 4 -7.58 8.60 4.50
N GLY A 5 -7.40 8.37 3.20
CA GLY A 5 -8.33 8.84 2.18
C GLY A 5 -9.56 7.95 2.10
N ASP A 6 -10.67 8.48 1.59
CA ASP A 6 -11.94 7.73 1.45
C ASP A 6 -11.81 6.52 0.49
N TRP A 7 -10.78 6.51 -0.35
CA TRP A 7 -10.42 5.43 -1.26
C TRP A 7 -9.67 4.29 -0.58
N MET A 8 -9.16 4.48 0.65
CA MET A 8 -8.42 3.48 1.40
C MET A 8 -9.35 2.47 2.09
N GLN A 9 -8.94 1.20 2.13
CA GLN A 9 -9.63 0.15 2.86
C GLN A 9 -8.92 -0.13 4.19
N MET A 10 -9.46 0.43 5.26
CA MET A 10 -8.90 0.29 6.60
C MET A 10 -9.37 -0.99 7.32
N PRO A 11 -8.49 -1.68 8.08
CA PRO A 11 -7.05 -1.45 8.25
C PRO A 11 -6.19 -2.24 7.23
N THR A 12 -6.77 -2.80 6.17
CA THR A 12 -6.05 -3.67 5.23
C THR A 12 -4.90 -2.94 4.53
N ASP A 13 -5.14 -1.74 4.01
CA ASP A 13 -4.12 -0.98 3.26
C ASP A 13 -2.96 -0.55 4.14
N GLU A 14 -3.24 -0.11 5.36
CA GLU A 14 -2.19 0.22 6.33
C GLU A 14 -1.30 -0.98 6.61
N ARG A 15 -1.89 -2.16 6.80
CA ARG A 15 -1.11 -3.38 7.03
C ARG A 15 -0.27 -3.78 5.82
N ILE A 16 -0.73 -3.50 4.60
CA ILE A 16 0.06 -3.71 3.39
C ILE A 16 1.28 -2.78 3.40
N LEU A 17 1.08 -1.48 3.64
CA LEU A 17 2.15 -0.49 3.69
C LEU A 17 3.14 -0.79 4.83
N GLU A 18 2.65 -1.13 6.02
CA GLU A 18 3.49 -1.50 7.16
C GLU A 18 4.31 -2.76 6.90
N ALA A 19 3.73 -3.78 6.23
CA ALA A 19 4.45 -4.98 5.85
C ALA A 19 5.59 -4.67 4.87
N LEU A 20 5.35 -3.80 3.88
CA LEU A 20 6.37 -3.37 2.93
C LEU A 20 7.48 -2.56 3.64
N GLN A 21 7.11 -1.50 4.38
CA GLN A 21 8.05 -0.62 5.08
C GLN A 21 8.91 -1.37 6.11
N SER A 22 8.27 -2.15 6.99
CA SER A 22 9.00 -2.87 8.05
C SER A 22 9.95 -3.94 7.51
N SER A 23 9.64 -4.50 6.33
CA SER A 23 10.51 -5.48 5.69
C SER A 23 11.72 -4.84 5.02
N GLY A 24 11.57 -3.63 4.47
CA GLY A 24 12.57 -3.01 3.58
C GLY A 24 12.85 -3.82 2.31
N MET A 25 11.91 -4.69 1.91
CA MET A 25 12.07 -5.64 0.81
C MET A 25 10.95 -5.51 -0.22
N ILE A 26 11.24 -6.00 -1.43
CA ILE A 26 10.24 -6.24 -2.45
C ILE A 26 9.44 -7.50 -2.09
N LEU A 27 8.12 -7.38 -1.94
CA LEU A 27 7.24 -8.47 -1.51
C LEU A 27 6.22 -8.85 -2.58
N SER A 28 5.81 -10.11 -2.59
CA SER A 28 4.69 -10.58 -3.39
C SER A 28 3.35 -10.48 -2.62
N PRO A 29 2.20 -10.38 -3.32
CA PRO A 29 0.88 -10.35 -2.67
C PRO A 29 0.63 -11.54 -1.74
N ALA A 30 1.19 -12.72 -2.08
CA ALA A 30 1.02 -13.93 -1.28
C ALA A 30 1.77 -13.83 0.06
N VAL A 31 2.98 -13.27 0.05
CA VAL A 31 3.78 -13.05 1.27
C VAL A 31 3.12 -12.01 2.16
N ILE A 32 2.68 -10.88 1.58
CA ILE A 32 1.97 -9.84 2.34
C ILE A 32 0.71 -10.42 2.98
N ALA A 33 -0.16 -11.04 2.17
CA ALA A 33 -1.43 -11.63 2.62
C ALA A 33 -1.26 -12.61 3.79
N LYS A 34 -0.24 -13.49 3.70
CA LYS A 34 0.08 -14.46 4.76
C LYS A 34 0.43 -13.79 6.09
N ASN A 35 1.10 -12.63 6.05
CA ASN A 35 1.59 -11.95 7.25
C ASN A 35 0.58 -10.96 7.85
N ILE A 36 -0.45 -10.56 7.09
CA ILE A 36 -1.47 -9.60 7.56
C ILE A 36 -2.86 -10.23 7.78
N ASP A 37 -2.95 -11.56 7.73
CA ASP A 37 -4.17 -12.36 7.86
C ASP A 37 -5.28 -11.88 6.90
N ARG A 38 -4.95 -11.84 5.61
CA ARG A 38 -5.86 -11.48 4.51
C ARG A 38 -5.77 -12.48 3.38
N SER A 39 -6.78 -12.49 2.52
CA SER A 39 -6.71 -13.27 1.29
C SER A 39 -5.72 -12.64 0.31
N ARG A 40 -5.04 -13.48 -0.48
CA ARG A 40 -4.16 -13.02 -1.56
C ARG A 40 -4.93 -12.18 -2.58
N GLU A 41 -6.19 -12.50 -2.84
CA GLU A 41 -7.06 -11.79 -3.77
C GLU A 41 -7.34 -10.37 -3.29
N GLU A 42 -7.71 -10.21 -2.01
CA GLU A 42 -7.93 -8.90 -1.41
C GLU A 42 -6.67 -8.04 -1.47
N VAL A 43 -5.52 -8.59 -1.06
CA VAL A 43 -4.24 -7.89 -1.11
C VAL A 43 -3.87 -7.49 -2.55
N THR A 44 -4.11 -8.36 -3.53
CA THR A 44 -3.84 -8.03 -4.94
C THR A 44 -4.68 -6.85 -5.40
N ARG A 45 -5.99 -6.83 -5.09
CA ARG A 45 -6.86 -5.72 -5.44
C ARG A 45 -6.43 -4.42 -4.75
N ARG A 46 -6.02 -4.49 -3.49
CA ARG A 46 -5.57 -3.31 -2.74
C ARG A 46 -4.22 -2.78 -3.20
N LEU A 47 -3.28 -3.65 -3.56
CA LEU A 47 -2.01 -3.23 -4.17
C LEU A 47 -2.22 -2.47 -5.47
N THR A 48 -3.19 -2.87 -6.32
CA THR A 48 -3.54 -2.09 -7.51
C THR A 48 -3.94 -0.66 -7.17
N VAL A 49 -4.84 -0.50 -6.19
CA VAL A 49 -5.28 0.84 -5.75
C VAL A 49 -4.12 1.63 -5.14
N LEU A 50 -3.28 1.02 -4.30
CA LEU A 50 -2.13 1.70 -3.71
C LEU A 50 -1.10 2.13 -4.77
N VAL A 51 -0.96 1.39 -5.87
CA VAL A 51 -0.16 1.80 -7.03
C VAL A 51 -0.81 2.97 -7.76
N GLU A 52 -2.12 2.94 -7.97
CA GLU A 52 -2.86 4.05 -8.60
C GLU A 52 -2.69 5.36 -7.83
N TYR A 53 -2.59 5.32 -6.50
CA TYR A 53 -2.38 6.52 -5.67
C TYR A 53 -0.89 6.80 -5.35
N GLY A 54 0.05 6.02 -5.90
CA GLY A 54 1.49 6.26 -5.74
C GLY A 54 2.07 5.90 -4.37
N PHE A 55 1.40 5.09 -3.55
CA PHE A 55 1.90 4.66 -2.23
C PHE A 55 2.83 3.45 -2.33
N VAL A 56 2.72 2.70 -3.43
CA VAL A 56 3.43 1.45 -3.67
C VAL A 56 3.84 1.45 -5.14
N THR A 57 5.06 1.03 -5.43
CA THR A 57 5.50 0.80 -6.80
C THR A 57 5.40 -0.70 -7.13
N ARG A 58 4.91 -1.02 -8.33
CA ARG A 58 4.99 -2.38 -8.87
C ARG A 58 6.28 -2.54 -9.67
N VAL A 59 7.30 -3.09 -9.03
CA VAL A 59 8.64 -3.28 -9.64
C VAL A 59 8.56 -4.21 -10.86
N GLU A 60 7.81 -5.31 -10.74
CA GLU A 60 7.50 -6.21 -11.84
C GLU A 60 6.22 -7.01 -11.56
N ARG A 61 5.87 -7.98 -12.44
CA ARG A 61 4.63 -8.74 -12.29
C ARG A 61 4.62 -9.54 -10.98
N GLY A 62 3.88 -9.04 -10.00
CA GLY A 62 3.64 -9.74 -8.73
C GLY A 62 4.64 -9.39 -7.62
N TYR A 63 5.41 -8.32 -7.81
CA TYR A 63 6.43 -7.84 -6.88
C TYR A 63 6.24 -6.34 -6.65
N TYR A 64 6.20 -5.94 -5.39
CA TYR A 64 5.82 -4.59 -4.96
C TYR A 64 6.76 -4.10 -3.86
N GLU A 65 7.02 -2.80 -3.85
CA GLU A 65 7.76 -2.10 -2.80
C GLU A 65 7.00 -0.84 -2.38
N ILE A 66 7.23 -0.36 -1.15
CA ILE A 66 6.65 0.90 -0.71
C ILE A 66 7.33 2.07 -1.43
N ASP A 67 6.54 3.09 -1.78
CA ASP A 67 7.04 4.32 -2.39
C ASP A 67 7.06 5.47 -1.35
N GLU A 68 7.69 6.59 -1.68
CA GLU A 68 7.90 7.73 -0.77
C GLU A 68 6.58 8.23 -0.16
N ALA A 69 5.52 8.35 -0.95
CA ALA A 69 4.20 8.78 -0.46
C ALA A 69 3.62 7.80 0.57
N GLY A 70 3.88 6.49 0.41
CA GLY A 70 3.48 5.47 1.38
C GLY A 70 4.22 5.62 2.70
N GLU A 71 5.53 5.91 2.67
CA GLU A 71 6.33 6.16 3.85
C GLU A 71 5.90 7.43 4.59
N GLN A 72 5.71 8.54 3.86
CA GLN A 72 5.21 9.81 4.40
C GLN A 72 3.81 9.65 5.03
N TYR A 73 2.92 8.88 4.39
CA TYR A 73 1.62 8.57 4.96
C TYR A 73 1.75 7.82 6.29
N LEU A 74 2.59 6.77 6.35
CA LEU A 74 2.79 6.00 7.58
C LEU A 74 3.40 6.84 8.71
N ALA A 75 4.27 7.80 8.38
CA ALA A 75 4.80 8.81 9.30
C ALA A 75 3.76 9.87 9.74
N GLY A 76 2.63 9.97 9.02
CA GLY A 76 1.58 10.97 9.26
C GLY A 76 1.91 12.35 8.70
N GLU A 77 2.82 12.39 7.73
CA GLU A 77 3.30 13.59 7.03
C GLU A 77 2.48 13.87 5.76
N LEU A 78 1.82 12.85 5.21
CA LEU A 78 0.94 12.97 4.05
C LEU A 78 -0.54 12.78 4.42
N ASP A 79 -1.40 13.63 3.85
CA ASP A 79 -2.86 13.55 3.97
C ASP A 79 -3.46 12.85 2.75
N ALA A 80 -3.85 11.58 2.89
CA ALA A 80 -4.32 10.78 1.77
C ALA A 80 -5.71 11.21 1.24
N ARG A 81 -6.41 12.08 1.96
CA ARG A 81 -7.71 12.65 1.55
C ARG A 81 -7.58 13.65 0.42
N ASP A 82 -6.40 14.27 0.30
CA ASP A 82 -6.12 15.30 -0.71
C ASP A 82 -5.54 14.72 -2.00
N LEU A 83 -5.36 13.39 -2.06
CA LEU A 83 -4.80 12.71 -3.22
C LEU A 83 -5.89 12.26 -4.20
N GLU A 84 -5.58 12.41 -5.48
CA GLU A 84 -6.31 11.84 -6.59
C GLU A 84 -5.52 10.66 -7.19
N PRO A 85 -6.19 9.67 -7.79
CA PRO A 85 -5.48 8.58 -8.47
C PRO A 85 -4.68 9.14 -9.64
N ASN A 86 -3.46 8.64 -9.82
CA ASN A 86 -2.59 9.00 -10.94
C ASN A 86 -3.30 8.73 -12.27
N GLU A 87 -3.25 9.71 -13.18
CA GLU A 87 -3.68 9.51 -14.56
C GLU A 87 -2.69 8.55 -15.24
N ASN A 88 -3.13 7.32 -15.51
CA ASN A 88 -2.34 6.33 -16.25
C ASN A 88 -2.10 6.76 -17.71
#